data_AF-A0A4S4FHV7-F1
#
_entry.id   AF-A0A4S4FHV7-F1
#
_cell.length_a   1.000
_cell.length_b   1.000
_cell.length_c   1.000
_cell.angle_alpha   90.00
_cell.angle_beta   90.00
_cell.angle_gamma   90.00
#
_symmetry.space_group_name_H-M   'P 1'
#
loop_
_entity.id
_entity.type
_entity.pdbx_description
1 polymer ?
#
loop_
_entity_poly.entity_id
_entity_poly.type
_entity_poly.pdbx_seq_one_letter_code
_entity_poly.pdbx_strand_id
1 'polypeptide(L)'
;MSGEAAVLGDSVAAELRTSIVDQTDAPGSTITEAAVAVRFGVARPTARMAIDRLVAEGLLRREPHHAAKVPVLSREDITDLYDSRATVEGAAVGSLARSGTIPAEALAAHRAIQAMHAGDTFAHEDIAFHRALVNGQPSGRLARMHGLLMGEIELCIGQVQSYSLLDPQEIAAQHQAILTAVIAGDAAQSEQLTRAHISYSRDRLLAHYDSTHPSPR
;
A
#
# COMPACT_ATOMS: atom_id res chain seq x y z
N MET A 1 28.04 15.16 -6.64
CA MET A 1 27.63 15.10 -5.21
C MET A 1 26.10 15.17 -5.01
N SER A 2 25.35 16.05 -5.70
CA SER A 2 23.90 16.18 -5.46
C SER A 2 23.05 14.97 -5.87
N GLY A 3 23.45 14.22 -6.91
CA GLY A 3 22.71 13.02 -7.36
C GLY A 3 22.89 11.80 -6.45
N GLU A 4 24.06 11.64 -5.86
CA GLU A 4 24.38 10.53 -4.95
C GLU A 4 23.62 10.65 -3.63
N ALA A 5 23.51 11.87 -3.09
CA ALA A 5 22.70 12.14 -1.91
C ALA A 5 21.20 11.90 -2.14
N ALA A 6 20.70 12.16 -3.36
CA ALA A 6 19.31 11.89 -3.74
C ALA A 6 19.02 10.38 -3.80
N VAL A 7 19.90 9.61 -4.46
CA VAL A 7 19.79 8.13 -4.50
C VAL A 7 19.81 7.53 -3.10
N LEU A 8 20.69 8.04 -2.22
CA LEU A 8 20.76 7.58 -0.84
C LEU A 8 19.51 7.96 -0.04
N GLY A 9 18.97 9.16 -0.25
CA GLY A 9 17.70 9.58 0.34
C GLY A 9 16.53 8.68 -0.07
N ASP A 10 16.49 8.28 -1.35
CA ASP A 10 15.46 7.38 -1.88
C ASP A 10 15.57 5.97 -1.27
N SER A 11 16.79 5.46 -1.11
CA SER A 11 17.02 4.18 -0.44
C SER A 11 16.59 4.22 1.03
N VAL A 12 16.92 5.29 1.77
CA VAL A 12 16.49 5.47 3.16
C VAL A 12 14.96 5.59 3.26
N ALA A 13 14.31 6.28 2.32
CA ALA A 13 12.86 6.37 2.29
C ALA A 13 12.20 5.00 2.03
N ALA A 14 12.79 4.18 1.15
CA ALA A 14 12.30 2.83 0.90
C ALA A 14 12.41 1.94 2.14
N GLU A 15 13.55 1.95 2.84
CA GLU A 15 13.75 1.18 4.08
C GLU A 15 12.80 1.65 5.21
N LEU A 16 12.59 2.95 5.35
CA LEU A 16 11.60 3.49 6.30
C LEU A 16 10.16 3.14 5.93
N ARG A 17 9.83 3.09 4.64
CA ARG A 17 8.52 2.60 4.20
C ARG A 17 8.34 1.15 4.59
N THR A 18 9.33 0.29 4.33
CA THR A 18 9.30 -1.12 4.74
C THR A 18 9.07 -1.24 6.24
N SER A 19 9.78 -0.47 7.06
CA SER A 19 9.63 -0.54 8.51
C SER A 19 8.23 -0.12 9.01
N ILE A 20 7.59 0.83 8.34
CA ILE A 20 6.21 1.26 8.60
C ILE A 20 5.20 0.19 8.16
N VAL A 21 5.36 -0.38 6.95
CA VAL A 21 4.48 -1.43 6.41
C VAL A 21 4.56 -2.69 7.27
N ASP A 22 5.77 -3.09 7.67
CA ASP A 22 6.00 -4.24 8.56
C ASP A 22 5.60 -3.97 10.02
N GLN A 23 5.09 -2.77 10.32
CA GLN A 23 4.66 -2.33 11.66
C GLN A 23 5.79 -2.34 12.71
N THR A 24 7.06 -2.39 12.30
CA THR A 24 8.21 -2.16 13.21
C THR A 24 8.24 -0.72 13.70
N ASP A 25 7.85 0.23 12.83
CA ASP A 25 7.49 1.61 13.17
C ASP A 25 5.95 1.73 13.14
N ALA A 26 5.30 1.36 14.26
CA ALA A 26 3.84 1.26 14.35
C ALA A 26 3.11 2.61 14.26
N PRO A 27 1.80 2.65 13.91
CA PRO A 27 0.96 3.83 13.97
C PRO A 27 1.11 4.62 15.28
N GLY A 28 1.30 5.93 15.16
CA GLY A 28 1.57 6.82 16.28
C GLY A 28 3.04 6.94 16.69
N SER A 29 3.95 6.15 16.12
CA SER A 29 5.39 6.27 16.39
C SER A 29 5.97 7.58 15.85
N THR A 30 6.86 8.20 16.63
CA THR A 30 7.60 9.40 16.21
C THR A 30 8.94 9.01 15.60
N ILE A 31 9.20 9.48 14.39
CA ILE A 31 10.43 9.31 13.62
C ILE A 31 11.14 10.66 13.52
N THR A 32 12.38 10.75 14.01
CA THR A 32 13.17 11.99 13.98
C THR A 32 14.29 11.93 12.95
N GLU A 33 14.62 13.08 12.34
CA GLU A 33 15.75 13.19 11.40
C GLU A 33 17.07 12.69 12.02
N ALA A 34 17.27 12.91 13.33
CA ALA A 34 18.44 12.45 14.06
C ALA A 34 18.46 10.92 14.23
N ALA A 35 17.34 10.31 14.60
CA ALA A 35 17.25 8.86 14.75
C ALA A 35 17.45 8.15 13.40
N VAL A 36 16.85 8.67 12.32
CA VAL A 36 17.03 8.13 10.96
C VAL A 36 18.49 8.27 10.51
N ALA A 37 19.12 9.43 10.73
CA ALA A 37 20.53 9.64 10.41
C ALA A 37 21.45 8.61 11.09
N VAL A 38 21.20 8.31 12.37
CA VAL A 38 21.95 7.31 13.13
C VAL A 38 21.63 5.89 12.63
N ARG A 39 20.34 5.54 12.49
CA ARG A 39 19.88 4.19 12.08
C ARG A 39 20.47 3.76 10.75
N PHE A 40 20.55 4.68 9.78
CA PHE A 40 21.00 4.37 8.41
C PHE A 40 22.42 4.86 8.10
N GLY A 41 23.12 5.46 9.07
CA GLY A 41 24.49 5.95 8.87
C GLY A 41 24.60 7.07 7.82
N VAL A 42 23.58 7.93 7.72
CA VAL A 42 23.52 9.01 6.72
C VAL A 42 23.57 10.40 7.36
N ALA A 43 23.89 11.42 6.58
CA ALA A 43 23.84 12.80 7.05
C ALA A 43 22.38 13.24 7.32
N ARG A 44 22.18 14.15 8.29
CA ARG A 44 20.85 14.68 8.64
C ARG A 44 20.06 15.26 7.45
N PRO A 45 20.65 15.98 6.48
CA PRO A 45 19.91 16.43 5.30
C PRO A 45 19.35 15.28 4.46
N THR A 46 20.08 14.17 4.32
CA THR A 46 19.62 12.97 3.62
C THR A 46 18.47 12.30 4.37
N ALA A 47 18.58 12.16 5.69
CA ALA A 47 17.49 11.65 6.53
C ALA A 47 16.23 12.53 6.42
N ARG A 48 16.39 13.86 6.41
CA ARG A 48 15.31 14.81 6.20
C ARG A 48 14.65 14.63 4.83
N MET A 49 15.42 14.48 3.76
CA MET A 49 14.87 14.24 2.42
C MET A 49 14.02 12.97 2.38
N ALA A 50 14.48 11.89 3.02
CA ALA A 50 13.73 10.64 3.11
C ALA A 50 12.40 10.83 3.87
N ILE A 51 12.43 11.52 5.02
CA ILE A 51 11.22 11.83 5.79
C ILE A 51 10.27 12.73 5.01
N ASP A 52 10.76 13.80 4.38
CA ASP A 52 9.94 14.73 3.59
C ASP A 52 9.26 14.02 2.42
N ARG A 53 9.92 13.03 1.81
CA ARG A 53 9.32 12.18 0.78
C ARG A 53 8.16 11.34 1.32
N LEU A 54 8.36 10.64 2.43
CA LEU A 54 7.29 9.86 3.06
C LEU A 54 6.13 10.74 3.58
N VAL A 55 6.41 11.98 3.95
CA VAL A 55 5.39 12.97 4.28
C VAL A 55 4.58 13.36 3.04
N ALA A 56 5.23 13.61 1.91
CA ALA A 56 4.55 13.93 0.66
C ALA A 56 3.69 12.77 0.14
N GLU A 57 4.06 11.54 0.49
CA GLU A 57 3.35 10.31 0.14
C GLU A 57 2.26 9.94 1.17
N GLY A 58 2.14 10.65 2.30
CA GLY A 58 1.13 10.41 3.34
C GLY A 58 1.47 9.32 4.36
N LEU A 59 2.60 8.62 4.21
CA LEU A 59 3.09 7.61 5.17
C LEU A 59 3.54 8.22 6.50
N LEU A 60 3.87 9.51 6.50
CA LEU A 60 4.25 10.27 7.68
C LEU A 60 3.53 11.62 7.71
N ARG A 61 3.31 12.16 8.90
CA ARG A 61 2.83 13.53 9.11
C ARG A 61 3.87 14.34 9.88
N ARG A 62 4.20 15.54 9.41
CA ARG A 62 5.18 16.41 10.09
C ARG A 62 4.68 16.80 11.48
N GLU A 63 5.59 16.76 12.45
CA GLU A 63 5.42 17.30 13.79
C GLU A 63 6.42 18.43 14.05
N PRO A 64 6.22 19.27 15.09
CA PRO A 64 7.23 20.23 15.53
C PRO A 64 8.59 19.57 15.80
N HIS A 65 9.65 20.38 15.81
CA HIS A 65 11.02 19.95 16.20
C HIS A 65 11.66 18.87 15.30
N HIS A 66 11.51 18.97 13.97
CA HIS A 66 12.17 18.08 13.00
C HIS A 66 11.79 16.59 13.16
N ALA A 67 10.58 16.34 13.66
CA ALA A 67 10.00 15.03 13.78
C ALA A 67 8.91 14.82 12.72
N ALA A 68 8.57 13.55 12.52
CA ALA A 68 7.39 13.14 11.80
C ALA A 68 6.76 11.96 12.55
N LYS A 69 5.47 11.72 12.35
CA LYS A 69 4.71 10.69 13.04
C LYS A 69 4.03 9.77 12.04
N VAL A 70 4.05 8.47 12.32
CA VAL A 70 3.26 7.49 11.57
C VAL A 70 1.78 7.78 11.86
N PRO A 71 0.93 8.05 10.85
CA PRO A 71 -0.47 8.38 11.07
C PRO A 71 -1.23 7.28 11.81
N VAL A 72 -2.18 7.68 12.64
CA VAL A 72 -3.21 6.79 13.19
C VAL A 72 -4.49 7.11 12.44
N LEU A 73 -4.96 6.15 11.64
CA LEU A 73 -6.16 6.34 10.81
C LEU A 73 -7.42 6.08 11.64
N SER A 74 -8.41 6.95 11.47
CA SER A 74 -9.74 6.74 12.02
C SER A 74 -10.54 5.73 11.19
N ARG A 75 -11.67 5.28 11.73
CA ARG A 75 -12.63 4.44 11.00
C ARG A 75 -13.11 5.08 9.70
N GLU A 76 -13.32 6.41 9.71
CA GLU A 76 -13.75 7.18 8.55
C GLU A 76 -12.63 7.25 7.51
N ASP A 77 -11.39 7.53 7.94
CA ASP A 77 -10.22 7.53 7.05
C ASP A 77 -10.07 6.17 6.35
N ILE A 78 -10.17 5.06 7.09
CA ILE A 78 -10.10 3.71 6.51
C ILE A 78 -11.19 3.51 5.45
N THR A 79 -12.43 3.94 5.74
CA THR A 79 -13.54 3.77 4.80
C THR A 79 -13.31 4.57 3.51
N ASP A 80 -12.99 5.87 3.65
CA ASP A 80 -12.79 6.78 2.52
C ASP A 80 -11.59 6.37 1.64
N LEU A 81 -10.48 5.97 2.27
CA LEU A 81 -9.28 5.50 1.56
C LEU A 81 -9.57 4.25 0.72
N TYR A 82 -10.22 3.23 1.30
CA TYR A 82 -10.54 2.00 0.56
C TYR A 82 -11.57 2.22 -0.54
N ASP A 83 -12.58 3.09 -0.33
CA ASP A 83 -13.58 3.41 -1.36
C ASP A 83 -12.96 4.18 -2.54
N SER A 84 -12.07 5.12 -2.23
CA SER A 84 -11.27 5.85 -3.21
C SER A 84 -10.35 4.91 -3.99
N ARG A 85 -9.64 4.02 -3.28
CA ARG A 85 -8.78 2.98 -3.87
C ARG A 85 -9.57 2.07 -4.80
N ALA A 86 -10.70 1.54 -4.36
CA ALA A 86 -11.56 0.65 -5.15
C ALA A 86 -12.02 1.31 -6.45
N THR A 87 -12.30 2.61 -6.41
CA THR A 87 -12.68 3.40 -7.58
C THR A 87 -11.55 3.56 -8.58
N VAL A 88 -10.35 3.90 -8.11
CA VAL A 88 -9.18 4.08 -8.99
C VAL A 88 -8.70 2.75 -9.56
N GLU A 89 -8.54 1.73 -8.72
CA GLU A 89 -8.03 0.41 -9.13
C GLU A 89 -9.03 -0.33 -10.02
N GLY A 90 -10.33 -0.29 -9.71
CA GLY A 90 -11.36 -0.89 -10.54
C GLY A 90 -11.38 -0.32 -11.97
N ALA A 91 -11.31 1.01 -12.09
CA ALA A 91 -11.24 1.67 -13.41
C ALA A 91 -9.95 1.33 -14.17
N ALA A 92 -8.82 1.22 -13.47
CA ALA A 92 -7.53 0.86 -14.05
C ALA A 92 -7.54 -0.58 -14.58
N VAL A 93 -8.02 -1.54 -13.79
CA VAL A 93 -8.10 -2.96 -14.16
C VAL A 93 -9.11 -3.18 -15.29
N GLY A 94 -10.27 -2.52 -15.26
CA GLY A 94 -11.22 -2.53 -16.38
C GLY A 94 -10.61 -1.99 -17.67
N SER A 95 -9.62 -1.08 -17.57
CA SER A 95 -8.85 -0.61 -18.72
C SER A 95 -7.87 -1.65 -19.28
N LEU A 96 -7.21 -2.42 -18.41
CA LEU A 96 -6.35 -3.53 -18.82
C LEU A 96 -7.13 -4.65 -19.50
N ALA A 97 -8.34 -4.94 -19.00
CA ALA A 97 -9.19 -5.96 -19.60
C ALA A 97 -9.50 -5.64 -21.08
N ARG A 98 -9.73 -4.37 -21.42
CA ARG A 98 -9.97 -3.97 -22.82
C ARG A 98 -8.79 -4.27 -23.76
N SER A 99 -7.56 -4.33 -23.25
CA SER A 99 -6.38 -4.72 -24.01
C SER A 99 -5.97 -6.18 -23.80
N GLY A 100 -6.64 -6.92 -22.90
CA GLY A 100 -6.32 -8.32 -22.56
C GLY A 100 -4.88 -8.52 -22.03
N THR A 101 -4.21 -7.45 -21.59
CA THR A 101 -2.79 -7.48 -21.25
C THR A 101 -2.59 -7.35 -19.76
N ILE A 102 -1.87 -8.29 -19.16
CA ILE A 102 -1.47 -8.22 -17.75
C ILE A 102 0.02 -7.84 -17.68
N PRO A 103 0.39 -6.84 -16.87
CA PRO A 103 1.79 -6.52 -16.57
C PRO A 103 2.55 -7.70 -15.98
N ALA A 104 3.80 -7.90 -16.41
CA ALA A 104 4.61 -9.04 -15.95
C ALA A 104 4.88 -8.98 -14.44
N GLU A 105 5.00 -7.77 -13.89
CA GLU A 105 5.19 -7.48 -12.48
C GLU A 105 3.98 -7.91 -11.65
N ALA A 106 2.76 -7.72 -12.16
CA ALA A 106 1.54 -8.19 -11.49
C ALA A 106 1.50 -9.73 -11.44
N LEU A 107 1.89 -10.40 -12.52
CA LEU A 107 2.00 -11.87 -12.55
C LEU A 107 3.09 -12.40 -11.61
N ALA A 108 4.21 -11.68 -11.49
CA ALA A 108 5.28 -12.04 -10.57
C ALA A 108 4.83 -11.92 -9.10
N ALA A 109 4.21 -10.80 -8.75
CA ALA A 109 3.67 -10.56 -7.41
C ALA A 109 2.59 -11.60 -7.03
N HIS A 110 1.62 -11.84 -7.92
CA HIS A 110 0.60 -12.88 -7.71
C HIS A 110 1.21 -14.26 -7.46
N ARG A 111 2.19 -14.67 -8.28
CA ARG A 111 2.87 -15.96 -8.09
C ARG A 111 3.61 -16.07 -6.76
N ALA A 112 4.18 -14.96 -6.26
CA ALA A 112 4.82 -14.94 -4.95
C ALA A 112 3.80 -15.19 -3.84
N ILE A 113 2.65 -14.50 -3.86
CA ILE A 113 1.56 -14.70 -2.89
C ILE A 113 1.01 -16.13 -2.97
N GLN A 114 0.81 -16.65 -4.18
CA GLN A 114 0.29 -18.01 -4.38
C GLN A 114 1.19 -19.09 -3.77
N ALA A 115 2.50 -18.84 -3.66
CA ALA A 115 3.46 -19.77 -3.06
C ALA A 115 3.53 -19.70 -1.53
N MET A 116 2.88 -18.71 -0.89
CA MET A 116 2.92 -18.49 0.55
C MET A 116 1.94 -19.38 1.32
N HIS A 117 2.26 -19.68 2.57
CA HIS A 117 1.43 -20.46 3.48
C HIS A 117 0.70 -19.56 4.50
N ALA A 118 -0.28 -20.13 5.20
CA ALA A 118 -0.99 -19.43 6.27
C ALA A 118 -0.01 -18.90 7.33
N GLY A 119 -0.10 -17.61 7.63
CA GLY A 119 0.80 -16.90 8.56
C GLY A 119 2.00 -16.21 7.89
N ASP A 120 2.28 -16.48 6.61
CA ASP A 120 3.31 -15.75 5.88
C ASP A 120 2.89 -14.30 5.62
N THR A 121 3.89 -13.42 5.48
CA THR A 121 3.66 -12.00 5.16
C THR A 121 3.62 -11.78 3.66
N PHE A 122 2.55 -11.16 3.16
CA PHE A 122 2.31 -10.93 1.74
C PHE A 122 2.02 -9.46 1.40
N ALA A 123 2.11 -8.55 2.38
CA ALA A 123 1.78 -7.13 2.23
C ALA A 123 2.54 -6.47 1.05
N HIS A 124 3.85 -6.69 0.96
CA HIS A 124 4.69 -6.10 -0.09
C HIS A 124 4.30 -6.61 -1.48
N GLU A 125 3.99 -7.91 -1.60
CA GLU A 125 3.56 -8.54 -2.83
C GLU A 125 2.15 -8.07 -3.23
N ASP A 126 1.22 -7.89 -2.29
CA ASP A 126 -0.11 -7.33 -2.59
C ASP A 126 0.01 -5.88 -3.09
N ILE A 127 0.81 -5.04 -2.40
CA ILE A 127 1.10 -3.68 -2.85
C ILE A 127 1.71 -3.68 -4.26
N ALA A 128 2.66 -4.57 -4.53
CA ALA A 128 3.30 -4.70 -5.84
C ALA A 128 2.32 -5.13 -6.93
N PHE A 129 1.43 -6.08 -6.64
CA PHE A 129 0.39 -6.54 -7.55
C PHE A 129 -0.51 -5.39 -8.00
N HIS A 130 -1.08 -4.64 -7.04
CA HIS A 130 -2.00 -3.54 -7.34
C HIS A 130 -1.31 -2.38 -8.05
N ARG A 131 -0.11 -1.98 -7.60
CA ARG A 131 0.69 -0.96 -8.30
C ARG A 131 1.01 -1.37 -9.73
N ALA A 132 1.36 -2.63 -9.97
CA ALA A 132 1.66 -3.11 -11.31
C ALA A 132 0.45 -3.02 -12.24
N LEU A 133 -0.73 -3.45 -11.80
CA LEU A 133 -1.97 -3.33 -12.58
C LEU A 133 -2.28 -1.85 -12.91
N VAL A 134 -2.19 -0.96 -11.92
CA VAL A 134 -2.51 0.45 -12.15
C VAL A 134 -1.46 1.18 -13.00
N ASN A 135 -0.18 0.81 -12.91
CA ASN A 135 0.87 1.41 -13.73
C ASN A 135 0.92 0.83 -15.15
N GLY A 136 0.39 -0.38 -15.35
CA GLY A 136 0.36 -1.05 -16.66
C GLY A 136 -0.71 -0.52 -17.62
N GLN A 137 -1.69 0.23 -17.13
CA GLN A 137 -2.75 0.81 -17.97
C GLN A 137 -2.32 2.16 -18.60
N PRO A 138 -2.92 2.59 -19.72
CA PRO A 138 -2.40 3.71 -20.53
C PRO A 138 -2.57 5.12 -19.95
N SER A 139 -3.44 5.32 -18.96
CA SER A 139 -3.73 6.61 -18.32
C SER A 139 -2.73 6.94 -17.23
N GLY A 140 -1.74 7.77 -17.55
CA GLY A 140 -0.83 8.33 -16.53
C GLY A 140 -1.53 9.20 -15.46
N ARG A 141 -2.76 9.66 -15.70
CA ARG A 141 -3.55 10.38 -14.68
C ARG A 141 -4.06 9.44 -13.59
N LEU A 142 -4.57 8.26 -13.96
CA LEU A 142 -5.00 7.24 -12.99
C LEU A 142 -3.84 6.76 -12.14
N ALA A 143 -2.67 6.51 -12.76
CA ALA A 143 -1.47 6.12 -12.03
C ALA A 143 -1.04 7.18 -10.99
N ARG A 144 -1.13 8.47 -11.33
CA ARG A 144 -0.86 9.54 -10.35
C ARG A 144 -1.88 9.59 -9.23
N MET A 145 -3.17 9.46 -9.54
CA MET A 145 -4.23 9.43 -8.51
C MET A 145 -4.02 8.28 -7.53
N HIS A 146 -3.69 7.09 -8.04
CA HIS A 146 -3.35 5.94 -7.23
C HIS A 146 -2.13 6.19 -6.35
N GLY A 147 -1.05 6.72 -6.91
CA GLY A 147 0.16 7.06 -6.16
C GLY A 147 -0.08 8.01 -4.98
N LEU A 148 -1.03 8.94 -5.09
CA LEU A 148 -1.42 9.84 -4.00
C LEU A 148 -2.15 9.12 -2.85
N LEU A 149 -2.89 8.04 -3.14
CA LEU A 149 -3.61 7.25 -2.14
C LEU A 149 -2.71 6.20 -1.49
N MET A 150 -1.72 5.69 -2.23
CA MET A 150 -1.01 4.47 -1.84
C MET A 150 -0.23 4.56 -0.54
N GLY A 151 0.31 5.72 -0.16
CA GLY A 151 1.04 5.80 1.10
C GLY A 151 0.15 5.60 2.32
N GLU A 152 -1.03 6.20 2.37
CA GLU A 152 -1.97 5.95 3.48
C GLU A 152 -2.60 4.54 3.38
N ILE A 153 -2.83 4.02 2.17
CA ILE A 153 -3.28 2.63 1.98
C ILE A 153 -2.24 1.62 2.48
N GLU A 154 -0.95 1.88 2.31
CA GLU A 154 0.12 1.02 2.81
C GLU A 154 0.10 0.89 4.34
N LEU A 155 -0.30 1.93 5.06
CA LEU A 155 -0.52 1.86 6.51
C LEU A 155 -1.63 0.85 6.83
N CYS A 156 -2.75 0.91 6.12
CA CYS A 156 -3.86 -0.03 6.29
C CYS A 156 -3.45 -1.48 5.96
N ILE A 157 -2.74 -1.69 4.84
CA ILE A 157 -2.29 -3.02 4.42
C ILE A 157 -1.32 -3.61 5.46
N GLY A 158 -0.40 -2.81 6.00
CA GLY A 158 0.50 -3.23 7.08
C GLY A 158 -0.26 -3.67 8.34
N GLN A 159 -1.31 -2.96 8.73
CA GLN A 159 -2.17 -3.35 9.85
C GLN A 159 -2.93 -4.64 9.58
N VAL A 160 -3.52 -4.78 8.39
CA VAL A 160 -4.20 -6.02 7.96
C VAL A 160 -3.28 -7.24 8.07
N GLN A 161 -2.03 -7.09 7.64
CA GLN A 161 -1.00 -8.13 7.74
C GLN A 161 -0.62 -8.42 9.21
N SER A 162 -0.32 -7.38 9.99
CA SER A 162 0.15 -7.53 11.38
C SER A 162 -0.90 -8.16 12.29
N TYR A 163 -2.18 -7.89 12.04
CA TYR A 163 -3.29 -8.52 12.76
C TYR A 163 -3.71 -9.86 12.16
N SER A 164 -3.03 -10.34 11.11
CA SER A 164 -3.31 -11.60 10.40
C SER A 164 -4.78 -11.75 9.99
N LEU A 165 -5.36 -10.66 9.45
CA LEU A 165 -6.80 -10.61 9.15
C LEU A 165 -7.19 -11.32 7.86
N LEU A 166 -6.20 -11.71 7.04
CA LEU A 166 -6.37 -12.30 5.73
C LEU A 166 -5.44 -13.49 5.57
N ASP A 167 -5.89 -14.48 4.79
CA ASP A 167 -5.11 -15.64 4.42
C ASP A 167 -4.49 -15.45 3.02
N PRO A 168 -3.17 -15.70 2.83
CA PRO A 168 -2.51 -15.53 1.53
C PRO A 168 -3.15 -16.35 0.40
N GLN A 169 -3.65 -17.56 0.67
CA GLN A 169 -4.28 -18.40 -0.34
C GLN A 169 -5.65 -17.85 -0.76
N GLU A 170 -6.39 -17.25 0.16
CA GLU A 170 -7.63 -16.54 -0.17
C GLU A 170 -7.35 -15.33 -1.07
N ILE A 171 -6.30 -14.56 -0.75
CA ILE A 171 -5.89 -13.40 -1.55
C ILE A 171 -5.40 -13.81 -2.94
N ALA A 172 -4.57 -14.85 -3.02
CA ALA A 172 -4.14 -15.41 -4.30
C ALA A 172 -5.33 -15.88 -5.16
N ALA A 173 -6.35 -16.51 -4.56
CA ALA A 173 -7.55 -16.91 -5.29
C ALA A 173 -8.33 -15.70 -5.85
N GLN A 174 -8.45 -14.63 -5.07
CA GLN A 174 -9.10 -13.39 -5.51
C GLN A 174 -8.29 -12.68 -6.62
N HIS A 175 -6.97 -12.58 -6.48
CA HIS A 175 -6.08 -12.06 -7.51
C HIS A 175 -6.21 -12.86 -8.80
N GLN A 176 -6.20 -14.20 -8.71
CA GLN A 176 -6.34 -15.08 -9.86
C GLN A 176 -7.66 -14.84 -10.61
N ALA A 177 -8.77 -14.64 -9.90
CA ALA A 177 -10.06 -14.34 -10.51
C ALA A 177 -10.04 -13.00 -11.27
N ILE A 178 -9.42 -11.96 -10.70
CA ILE A 178 -9.23 -10.66 -11.36
C ILE A 178 -8.42 -10.83 -12.65
N LEU A 179 -7.27 -11.52 -12.57
CA LEU A 179 -6.40 -11.75 -13.72
C LEU A 179 -7.12 -12.55 -14.83
N THR A 180 -7.91 -13.55 -14.47
CA THR A 180 -8.71 -14.32 -15.42
C THR A 180 -9.74 -13.45 -16.14
N ALA A 181 -10.43 -12.54 -15.43
CA ALA A 181 -11.37 -11.61 -16.06
C ALA A 181 -10.67 -10.61 -17.00
N VAL A 182 -9.46 -10.15 -16.64
CA VAL A 182 -8.63 -9.30 -17.52
C VAL A 182 -8.27 -10.04 -18.81
N ILE A 183 -7.81 -11.29 -18.74
CA ILE A 183 -7.46 -12.10 -19.92
C ILE A 183 -8.69 -12.35 -20.81
N ALA A 184 -9.85 -12.58 -20.20
CA ALA A 184 -11.10 -12.79 -20.92
C ALA A 184 -11.62 -11.52 -21.63
N GLY A 185 -11.03 -10.36 -21.35
CA GLY A 185 -11.48 -9.08 -21.88
C GLY A 185 -12.75 -8.53 -21.23
N ASP A 186 -13.19 -9.12 -20.11
CA ASP A 186 -14.40 -8.71 -19.41
C ASP A 186 -14.10 -7.55 -18.44
N ALA A 187 -14.15 -6.33 -18.98
CA ALA A 187 -13.89 -5.13 -18.21
C ALA A 187 -14.83 -4.96 -17.02
N ALA A 188 -16.13 -5.25 -17.18
CA ALA A 188 -17.12 -5.08 -16.13
C ALA A 188 -16.88 -6.07 -14.98
N GLN A 189 -16.63 -7.34 -15.31
CA GLN A 189 -16.32 -8.36 -14.32
C GLN A 189 -15.00 -8.06 -13.61
N SER A 190 -13.95 -7.65 -14.34
CA SER A 190 -12.65 -7.33 -13.75
C SER A 190 -12.75 -6.16 -12.75
N GLU A 191 -13.50 -5.12 -13.08
CA GLU A 191 -13.74 -3.98 -12.18
C GLU A 191 -14.52 -4.40 -10.93
N GLN A 192 -15.58 -5.20 -11.09
CA GLN A 192 -16.36 -5.70 -9.97
C GLN A 192 -15.52 -6.56 -9.02
N LEU A 193 -14.72 -7.48 -9.56
CA LEU A 193 -13.86 -8.36 -8.76
C LEU A 193 -12.79 -7.56 -8.02
N THR A 194 -12.17 -6.56 -8.65
CA THR A 194 -11.21 -5.66 -7.99
C THR A 194 -11.86 -4.88 -6.85
N ARG A 195 -13.04 -4.29 -7.07
CA ARG A 195 -13.77 -3.57 -6.01
C ARG A 195 -14.14 -4.49 -4.84
N ALA A 196 -14.60 -5.71 -5.13
CA ALA A 196 -14.94 -6.70 -4.11
C ALA A 196 -13.72 -7.13 -3.28
N HIS A 197 -12.59 -7.40 -3.94
CA HIS A 197 -11.32 -7.73 -3.28
C HIS A 197 -10.85 -6.62 -2.32
N ILE A 198 -10.91 -5.35 -2.77
CA ILE A 198 -10.50 -4.20 -1.94
C ILE A 198 -11.47 -4.01 -0.76
N SER A 199 -12.77 -4.13 -1.01
CA SER A 199 -13.81 -4.04 0.04
C SER A 199 -13.68 -5.15 1.07
N TYR A 200 -13.28 -6.36 0.65
CA TYR A 200 -13.04 -7.48 1.55
C TYR A 200 -11.97 -7.15 2.60
N SER A 201 -10.82 -6.62 2.16
CA SER A 201 -9.75 -6.20 3.07
C SER A 201 -10.18 -5.04 3.99
N ARG A 202 -10.94 -4.06 3.45
CA ARG A 202 -11.52 -2.96 4.24
C ARG A 202 -12.38 -3.50 5.37
N ASP A 203 -13.33 -4.39 5.05
CA ASP A 203 -14.33 -4.87 6.00
C ASP A 203 -13.67 -5.69 7.13
N ARG A 204 -12.62 -6.46 6.81
CA ARG A 204 -11.80 -7.15 7.81
C ARG A 204 -11.09 -6.18 8.75
N LEU A 205 -10.47 -5.12 8.21
CA LEU A 205 -9.81 -4.11 9.03
C LEU A 205 -10.80 -3.33 9.89
N LEU A 206 -11.94 -2.93 9.34
CA LEU A 206 -12.99 -2.23 10.08
C LEU A 206 -13.59 -3.09 11.19
N ALA A 207 -13.82 -4.39 10.95
CA ALA A 207 -14.29 -5.30 11.99
C ALA A 207 -13.28 -5.42 13.15
N HIS A 208 -11.98 -5.49 12.84
CA HIS A 208 -10.93 -5.46 13.87
C HIS A 208 -10.91 -4.12 14.62
N TYR A 209 -10.97 -3.00 13.90
CA TYR A 209 -11.01 -1.65 14.47
C TYR A 209 -12.18 -1.49 15.44
N ASP A 210 -13.39 -1.86 15.02
CA ASP A 210 -14.62 -1.75 15.82
C ASP A 210 -14.56 -2.63 17.07
N SER A 211 -13.89 -3.79 17.01
CA SER A 211 -13.69 -4.68 18.17
C SER A 211 -12.71 -4.12 19.21
N THR A 212 -11.77 -3.28 18.79
CA THR A 212 -10.71 -2.70 19.65
C THR A 212 -11.04 -1.27 20.10
N HIS A 213 -12.00 -0.61 19.45
CA HIS A 213 -12.47 0.74 19.74
C HIS A 213 -14.00 0.77 19.92
N PRO A 214 -14.55 0.06 20.93
CA PRO A 214 -16.00 0.05 21.14
C PRO A 214 -16.51 1.47 21.39
N SER A 215 -17.60 1.83 20.72
CA SER A 215 -18.27 3.11 20.97
C SER A 215 -18.64 3.22 22.45
N PRO A 216 -18.43 4.38 23.09
CA PRO A 216 -18.90 4.60 24.45
C PRO A 216 -20.42 4.37 24.47
N ARG A 217 -20.87 3.50 25.38
CA ARG A 217 -22.28 3.19 25.61
C ARG A 217 -23.06 4.42 26.08
#